data_AF-A0A968DTE1-F1
#
_entry.id   AF-A0A968DTE1-F1
#
_cell.length_a   1.000
_cell.length_b   1.000
_cell.length_c   1.000
_cell.angle_alpha   90.00
_cell.angle_beta   90.00
_cell.angle_gamma   90.00
#
_symmetry.space_group_name_H-M   'P 1'
#
loop_
_entity.id
_entity.type
_entity.pdbx_description
1 polymer ?
#
loop_
_entity_poly.entity_id
_entity_poly.type
_entity_poly.pdbx_seq_one_letter_code
_entity_poly.pdbx_strand_id
1 'polypeptide(L)'
;GVTFIHELRALAGSREQVIVVETFAAKSGYSTLLMGFLGSADRVIIPEVPYDPEKLASLIMQDKLQTPANYAILIVCDGSQVIA
;
A
#
# COMPACT_ATOMS: atom_id res chain seq x y z
N GLY A 1 -10.78 8.02 2.88
CA GLY A 1 -9.33 8.25 2.82
C GLY A 1 -8.64 7.46 3.92
N VAL A 2 -8.14 8.12 4.96
CA VAL A 2 -7.42 7.48 6.09
C VAL A 2 -8.28 6.49 6.88
N THR A 3 -9.50 6.87 7.27
CA THR A 3 -10.43 5.98 7.99
C THR A 3 -10.70 4.68 7.24
N PHE A 4 -10.84 4.77 5.93
CA PHE A 4 -11.04 3.59 5.07
C PHE A 4 -9.83 2.64 5.11
N ILE A 5 -8.60 3.17 5.14
CA ILE A 5 -7.40 2.34 5.32
C ILE A 5 -7.41 1.64 6.68
N HIS A 6 -7.84 2.32 7.75
CA HIS A 6 -7.99 1.69 9.06
C HIS A 6 -9.00 0.54 9.07
N GLU A 7 -10.15 0.71 8.41
CA GLU A 7 -11.17 -0.35 8.26
C GLU A 7 -10.62 -1.54 7.47
N LEU A 8 -9.86 -1.28 6.39
CA LEU A 8 -9.21 -2.31 5.61
C LEU A 8 -8.17 -3.10 6.40
N ARG A 9 -7.45 -2.49 7.35
CA ARG A 9 -6.51 -3.22 8.22
C ARG A 9 -7.21 -4.26 9.08
N ALA A 10 -8.36 -3.91 9.66
CA ALA A 10 -9.16 -4.85 10.43
C ALA A 10 -9.63 -6.02 9.55
N LEU A 11 -10.07 -5.72 8.32
CA LEU A 11 -10.45 -6.73 7.33
C LEU A 11 -9.28 -7.62 6.90
N ALA A 12 -8.11 -7.02 6.62
CA ALA A 12 -6.91 -7.72 6.20
C ALA A 12 -6.42 -8.70 7.27
N GLY A 13 -6.40 -8.28 8.54
CA GLY A 13 -6.05 -9.13 9.66
C GLY A 13 -7.03 -10.29 9.89
N SER A 14 -8.33 -10.07 9.65
CA SER A 14 -9.34 -11.13 9.82
C SER A 14 -9.22 -12.30 8.83
N ARG A 15 -8.56 -12.07 7.68
CA ARG A 15 -8.40 -13.04 6.59
C ARG A 15 -6.95 -13.35 6.27
N GLU A 16 -6.02 -12.83 7.08
CA GLU A 16 -4.57 -13.01 6.89
C GLU A 16 -4.12 -12.73 5.44
N GLN A 17 -4.56 -11.61 4.86
CA GLN A 17 -4.37 -11.32 3.43
C GLN A 17 -3.63 -10.01 3.19
N VAL A 18 -3.03 -9.89 2.02
CA VAL A 18 -2.57 -8.60 1.51
C VAL A 18 -3.77 -7.90 0.87
N ILE A 19 -4.04 -6.65 1.25
CA ILE A 19 -5.01 -5.81 0.54
C ILE A 19 -4.25 -4.76 -0.26
N VAL A 20 -4.56 -4.69 -1.55
CA VAL A 20 -4.06 -3.67 -2.46
C VAL A 20 -5.15 -2.64 -2.70
N VAL A 21 -4.84 -1.37 -2.51
CA VAL A 21 -5.79 -0.26 -2.66
C VAL A 21 -5.26 0.68 -3.73
N GLU A 22 -6.04 0.86 -4.80
CA GLU A 22 -5.76 1.88 -5.80
C GLU A 22 -6.31 3.24 -5.34
N THR A 23 -5.53 4.29 -5.57
CA THR A 23 -5.89 5.68 -5.26
C THR A 23 -5.61 6.57 -6.46
N PHE A 24 -6.32 7.68 -6.57
CA PHE A 24 -6.16 8.63 -7.66
C PHE A 24 -5.30 9.83 -7.24
N ALA A 25 -4.32 10.18 -8.07
CA ALA A 25 -3.55 11.40 -8.06
C ALA A 25 -4.11 12.39 -9.08
N ALA A 26 -4.23 13.66 -8.66
CA ALA A 26 -4.57 14.74 -9.58
C ALA A 26 -3.32 15.23 -10.33
N LYS A 27 -2.31 15.69 -9.59
CA LYS A 27 -1.06 16.25 -10.14
C LYS A 27 0.19 15.61 -9.53
N SER A 28 0.04 14.90 -8.41
CA SER A 28 1.12 14.30 -7.64
C SER A 28 0.59 13.18 -6.76
N GLY A 29 1.45 12.25 -6.38
CA GLY A 29 1.18 11.19 -5.41
C GLY A 29 1.17 11.67 -3.95
N TYR A 30 1.28 12.98 -3.69
CA TYR A 30 1.35 13.55 -2.35
C TYR A 30 0.18 13.13 -1.45
N SER A 31 -1.04 13.18 -1.97
CA SER A 31 -2.24 12.76 -1.22
C SER A 31 -2.19 11.27 -0.88
N THR A 32 -1.75 10.43 -1.83
CA THR A 32 -1.59 8.99 -1.62
C THR A 32 -0.52 8.69 -0.57
N LEU A 33 0.62 9.37 -0.65
CA LEU A 33 1.70 9.26 0.35
C LEU A 33 1.20 9.64 1.75
N LEU A 34 0.51 10.77 1.88
CA LEU A 34 -0.02 11.24 3.15
C LEU A 34 -1.11 10.31 3.70
N MET A 35 -1.99 9.80 2.84
CA MET A 35 -3.02 8.83 3.23
C MET A 35 -2.41 7.52 3.71
N GLY A 36 -1.38 7.00 3.04
CA GLY A 36 -0.71 5.78 3.47
C GLY A 36 0.04 5.96 4.79
N PHE A 37 0.70 7.10 4.98
CA PHE A 37 1.35 7.44 6.24
C PHE A 37 0.36 7.52 7.41
N LEU A 38 -0.70 8.31 7.26
CA LEU A 38 -1.72 8.49 8.30
C LEU A 38 -2.55 7.21 8.54
N GLY A 39 -2.80 6.43 7.49
CA GLY A 39 -3.56 5.18 7.54
C GLY A 39 -2.74 3.98 8.04
N SER A 40 -1.44 4.15 8.23
CA SER A 40 -0.50 3.08 8.55
C SER A 40 -0.54 1.93 7.52
N ALA A 41 -0.46 2.28 6.24
CA ALA A 41 -0.20 1.30 5.19
C ALA A 41 1.26 0.82 5.28
N ASP A 42 1.49 -0.46 5.02
CA ASP A 42 2.83 -1.06 5.08
C ASP A 42 3.70 -0.57 3.90
N ARG A 43 3.09 -0.41 2.73
CA ARG A 43 3.75 0.10 1.53
C ARG A 43 2.87 1.09 0.77
N VAL A 44 3.52 2.08 0.18
CA VAL A 44 2.86 3.09 -0.65
C VAL A 44 3.69 3.29 -1.92
N ILE A 45 3.02 3.22 -3.08
CA ILE A 45 3.61 3.52 -4.38
C ILE A 45 3.00 4.83 -4.89
N ILE A 46 3.88 5.73 -5.36
CA ILE A 46 3.52 7.03 -5.90
C ILE A 46 4.16 7.24 -7.28
N PRO A 47 3.58 8.09 -8.14
CA PRO A 47 4.07 8.30 -9.51
C PRO A 47 5.49 8.87 -9.57
N GLU A 48 5.92 9.58 -8.53
CA GLU A 48 7.24 10.21 -8.44
C GLU A 48 8.39 9.19 -8.25
N VAL A 49 8.09 7.96 -7.86
CA VAL A 49 9.10 6.93 -7.57
C VAL A 49 8.77 5.66 -8.33
N PRO A 50 9.44 5.39 -9.47
CA PRO A 50 9.29 4.13 -10.18
C PRO A 50 9.64 2.93 -9.29
N TYR A 51 8.94 1.82 -9.47
CA TYR A 51 9.12 0.62 -8.63
C TYR A 51 9.33 -0.65 -9.46
N ASP A 52 10.00 -1.63 -8.87
CA ASP A 52 10.12 -2.99 -9.39
C ASP A 52 9.01 -3.85 -8.76
N PRO A 53 8.09 -4.43 -9.57
CA PRO A 53 7.00 -5.28 -9.09
C PRO A 53 7.47 -6.51 -8.30
N GLU A 54 8.58 -7.15 -8.69
CA GLU A 54 9.09 -8.35 -8.03
C GLU A 54 9.68 -8.00 -6.66
N LYS A 55 10.40 -6.87 -6.60
CA LYS A 55 10.89 -6.32 -5.33
C LYS A 55 9.72 -5.91 -4.43
N LEU A 56 8.70 -5.26 -4.97
CA LEU A 56 7.52 -4.87 -4.21
C LEU A 56 6.78 -6.09 -3.67
N ALA A 57 6.59 -7.12 -4.48
CA ALA A 57 5.98 -8.39 -4.07
C ALA A 57 6.77 -9.06 -2.94
N SER A 58 8.11 -9.08 -3.05
CA SER A 58 8.97 -9.62 -2.00
C SER A 58 8.86 -8.83 -0.69
N LEU A 59 8.84 -7.50 -0.76
CA LEU A 59 8.72 -6.63 0.41
C LEU A 59 7.35 -6.75 1.08
N ILE A 60 6.25 -6.73 0.32
CA ILE A 60 4.91 -6.82 0.90
C ILE A 60 4.65 -8.18 1.55
N MET A 61 5.25 -9.25 1.00
CA MET A 61 5.19 -10.57 1.61
C MET A 61 6.00 -10.63 2.91
N GLN A 62 7.13 -9.92 3.00
CA GLN A 62 7.88 -9.78 4.26
C GLN A 62 7.08 -9.01 5.30
N ASP A 63 6.45 -7.89 4.93
CA ASP A 63 5.62 -7.09 5.85
C ASP A 63 4.44 -7.91 6.41
N LYS A 64 3.82 -8.71 5.53
CA LYS A 64 2.75 -9.63 5.92
C LYS A 64 3.21 -10.63 6.97
N LEU A 65 4.39 -11.23 6.81
CA LEU A 65 4.93 -12.21 7.76
C LEU A 65 5.38 -11.57 9.09
N GLN A 66 5.79 -10.30 9.07
CA GLN A 66 6.23 -9.58 10.27
C GLN A 66 5.08 -9.02 11.11
N THR A 67 3.89 -8.89 10.51
CA THR A 67 2.69 -8.45 11.21
C THR A 67 2.08 -9.61 12.01
N PRO A 68 1.76 -9.45 13.32
CA PRO A 68 1.24 -10.55 14.15
C PRO A 68 -0.05 -11.21 13.63
N ALA A 69 -0.89 -10.44 12.95
CA ALA A 69 -2.13 -10.93 12.32
C ALA A 69 -1.94 -11.33 10.85
N ASN A 70 -0.69 -11.55 10.43
CA ASN A 70 -0.31 -12.10 9.13
C ASN A 70 -0.98 -11.35 7.95
N TYR A 71 -0.91 -10.03 7.90
CA TYR A 71 -1.53 -9.22 6.84
C TYR A 71 -0.64 -8.04 6.46
N ALA A 72 -0.88 -7.46 5.28
CA ALA A 72 -0.26 -6.20 4.88
C ALA A 72 -1.22 -5.37 4.01
N ILE A 73 -1.03 -4.05 4.03
CA ILE A 73 -1.74 -3.08 3.21
C ILE A 73 -0.75 -2.41 2.25
N LEU A 74 -1.04 -2.52 0.96
CA LEU A 74 -0.35 -1.81 -0.11
C LEU A 74 -1.29 -0.77 -0.70
N ILE A 75 -0.86 0.49 -0.74
CA ILE A 75 -1.56 1.54 -1.49
C ILE A 75 -0.77 1.85 -2.75
N VAL A 76 -1.45 1.84 -3.89
CA VAL A 76 -0.88 2.18 -5.20
C VAL A 76 -1.60 3.40 -5.74
N CYS A 77 -0.83 4.41 -6.14
CA CYS A 77 -1.36 5.56 -6.86
C CYS A 77 -1.53 5.22 -8.34
N ASP A 78 -2.59 5.69 -8.97
CA ASP A 78 -2.69 5.66 -10.43
C ASP A 78 -1.52 6.44 -11.06
N GLY A 79 -1.10 6.03 -12.26
CA GLY A 79 0.07 6.61 -12.91
C GLY A 79 1.43 6.23 -12.30
N SER A 80 1.46 5.33 -11.31
CA SER A 80 2.71 4.74 -10.81
C SER A 80 3.46 4.00 -11.92
N GLN A 81 4.77 4.22 -12.00
CA GLN A 81 5.59 3.68 -13.09
C GLN A 81 6.41 2.47 -12.65
N VAL A 82 6.47 1.47 -13.52
CA VAL A 82 7.33 0.30 -13.34
C VAL A 82 8.73 0.64 -13.85
N ILE A 83 9.77 0.24 -13.09
CA ILE A 83 11.15 0.27 -13.58
C ILE A 83 11.25 -0.73 -14.73
N ALA A 84 11.61 -0.25 -15.92
CA ALA A 84 11.83 -1.06 -17.11
C ALA A 84 13.21 -1.74 -17.11
#